data_AF-A0A0M0EJX8-F1
#
_entry.id   AF-A0A0M0EJX8-F1
#
_cell.length_a   1.000
_cell.length_b   1.000
_cell.length_c   1.000
_cell.angle_alpha   90.00
_cell.angle_beta   90.00
_cell.angle_gamma   90.00
#
_symmetry.space_group_name_H-M   'P 1'
#
loop_
_entity.id
_entity.type
_entity.pdbx_description
1 polymer ?
#
loop_
_entity_poly.entity_id
_entity_poly.type
_entity_poly.pdbx_seq_one_letter_code
_entity_poly.pdbx_strand_id
1 'polypeptide(L)' 'MGRTAPVIAAAPVAADMPNTLVIDFDIPGPIVNDRDMFWDPIHYRLMTADRIMKDIITAFHDRAHQSADYTVISGP' A
#
# COMPACT_ATOMS: atom_id res chain seq x y z
N MET A 1 6.90 -16.18 -1.07
CA MET A 1 5.71 -15.79 -0.26
C MET A 1 4.69 -15.23 -1.23
N GLY A 2 3.55 -15.90 -1.41
CA GLY A 2 2.50 -15.43 -2.33
C GLY A 2 1.77 -14.21 -1.76
N ARG A 3 1.29 -13.32 -2.65
CA ARG A 3 0.36 -12.22 -2.32
C ARG A 3 -0.67 -12.69 -1.30
N THR A 4 -0.84 -11.95 -0.20
CA THR A 4 -1.83 -12.31 0.81
C THR A 4 -3.22 -12.24 0.16
N ALA A 5 -3.97 -13.34 0.24
CA ALA A 5 -5.31 -13.50 -0.34
C ALA A 5 -6.30 -12.33 -0.11
N PRO A 6 -6.29 -11.58 1.02
CA PRO A 6 -7.26 -10.50 1.24
C PRO A 6 -7.13 -9.31 0.26
N VAL A 7 -5.94 -8.99 -0.24
CA VAL A 7 -5.76 -7.76 -1.03
C VAL A 7 -6.26 -7.93 -2.47
N ILE A 8 -6.08 -9.11 -3.05
CA ILE A 8 -6.66 -9.45 -4.38
C ILE A 8 -8.20 -9.43 -4.32
N ALA A 9 -8.80 -9.75 -3.17
CA ALA A 9 -10.26 -9.76 -3.00
C ALA A 9 -10.87 -8.34 -2.94
N ALA A 10 -10.09 -7.31 -2.59
CA ALA A 10 -10.58 -5.93 -2.54
C ALA A 10 -10.70 -5.28 -3.93
N ALA A 11 -9.87 -5.68 -4.89
CA ALA A 11 -9.83 -5.07 -6.22
C ALA A 11 -11.11 -5.26 -7.06
N PRO A 12 -11.76 -6.45 -7.09
CA PRO A 12 -13.04 -6.63 -7.74
C PRO A 12 -14.15 -5.77 -7.13
N VAL A 13 -14.15 -5.58 -5.81
CA VAL A 13 -15.12 -4.72 -5.13
C VAL A 13 -14.89 -3.25 -5.50
N ALA A 14 -13.64 -2.81 -5.54
CA ALA A 14 -13.29 -1.44 -5.90
C ALA A 14 -13.55 -1.11 -7.38
N ALA A 15 -13.54 -2.11 -8.27
CA ALA A 15 -13.78 -1.90 -9.71
C ALA A 15 -15.17 -1.30 -10.01
N ASP A 16 -16.17 -1.60 -9.15
CA ASP A 16 -17.54 -1.09 -9.29
C ASP A 16 -17.79 0.17 -8.44
N MET A 17 -16.76 0.72 -7.78
CA MET A 17 -16.86 1.89 -6.91
C MET A 17 -16.18 3.11 -7.54
N PRO A 18 -16.94 4.15 -7.93
CA PRO A 18 -16.34 5.36 -8.48
C PRO A 18 -15.42 6.02 -7.46
N ASN A 19 -14.35 6.65 -7.94
CA ASN A 19 -13.38 7.38 -7.11
C ASN A 19 -12.66 6.53 -6.05
N THR A 20 -12.46 5.23 -6.31
CA THR A 20 -11.81 4.30 -5.37
C THR A 20 -10.45 3.82 -5.90
N LEU A 21 -9.43 3.87 -5.05
CA LEU A 21 -8.07 3.41 -5.32
C LEU A 21 -7.69 2.31 -4.32
N VAL A 22 -7.16 1.20 -4.81
CA VAL A 22 -6.65 0.09 -3.97
C VAL A 22 -5.13 0.05 -4.09
N ILE A 23 -4.47 0.27 -2.95
CA ILE A 23 -3.02 0.26 -2.81
C ILE A 23 -2.64 -0.80 -1.78
N ASP A 24 -1.65 -1.62 -2.11
CA ASP A 24 -1.13 -2.67 -1.24
C ASP A 24 0.27 -2.34 -0.75
N PHE A 25 0.42 -2.14 0.56
CA PHE A 25 1.70 -1.96 1.23
C PHE A 25 2.21 -3.27 1.88
N ASP A 26 1.40 -4.34 1.90
CA ASP A 26 1.76 -5.64 2.48
C ASP A 26 2.51 -6.52 1.47
N ILE A 27 3.55 -5.94 0.87
CA ILE A 27 4.44 -6.62 -0.06
C ILE A 27 5.83 -6.79 0.57
N PRO A 28 6.60 -7.83 0.20
CA PRO A 28 8.01 -7.92 0.59
C PRO A 28 8.74 -6.66 0.12
N GLY A 29 9.22 -5.85 1.07
CA GLY A 29 9.78 -4.55 0.80
C GLY A 29 10.29 -3.84 2.05
N PRO A 30 10.80 -2.61 1.91
CA PRO A 30 11.44 -1.87 3.01
C PRO A 30 10.54 -1.66 4.23
N ILE A 31 9.22 -1.54 4.04
CA ILE A 31 8.28 -1.31 5.15
C ILE A 31 8.01 -2.60 5.92
N VAL A 32 7.64 -3.69 5.24
CA VAL A 32 7.21 -4.94 5.90
C VAL A 32 8.39 -5.74 6.47
N ASN A 33 9.55 -5.67 5.81
CA ASN A 33 10.71 -6.49 6.18
C ASN A 33 11.52 -5.91 7.34
N ASP A 34 11.31 -4.63 7.68
CA ASP A 34 12.06 -3.94 8.72
C ASP A 34 11.20 -3.69 9.96
N ARG A 35 11.56 -4.35 11.07
CA ARG A 35 10.83 -4.22 12.34
C ARG A 35 11.00 -2.86 12.98
N ASP A 36 12.06 -2.12 12.64
CA ASP A 36 12.28 -0.79 13.18
C ASP A 36 11.30 0.24 12.60
N MET A 37 10.60 -0.10 11.51
CA MET A 37 9.54 0.74 10.93
C MET A 37 8.26 0.78 11.77
N PHE A 38 8.18 -0.07 12.81
CA PHE A 38 7.04 -0.18 13.68
C PHE A 38 7.38 0.18 15.15
N TRP A 39 6.42 0.78 15.84
CA TRP A 39 6.47 1.04 17.27
C TRP A 39 6.24 -0.25 18.07
N ASP A 40 5.31 -1.07 17.60
CA ASP A 40 4.95 -2.40 18.10
C ASP A 40 4.54 -3.28 16.90
N PRO A 41 4.11 -4.54 17.06
CA PRO A 41 3.80 -5.40 15.91
C PRO A 41 2.67 -4.91 14.97
N ILE A 42 1.94 -3.83 15.31
CA ILE A 42 0.76 -3.35 14.57
C ILE A 42 0.93 -1.90 14.11
N HIS A 43 1.56 -1.04 14.92
CA HIS A 43 1.60 0.40 14.66
C HIS A 43 2.89 0.85 13.98
N TYR A 44 2.76 1.59 12.88
CA TYR A 44 3.89 2.26 12.25
C TYR A 44 4.50 3.33 13.17
N ARG A 45 5.82 3.52 13.07
CA ARG A 45 6.47 4.73 13.60
C ARG A 45 6.04 5.94 12.77
N LEU A 46 6.12 7.13 13.36
CA LEU A 46 5.70 8.38 12.72
C LEU A 46 6.38 8.62 11.36
N MET A 47 7.68 8.33 11.24
CA MET A 47 8.40 8.49 9.97
C MET A 47 7.89 7.55 8.88
N THR A 48 7.53 6.31 9.25
CA THR A 48 6.94 5.34 8.32
C THR A 48 5.54 5.75 7.91
N ALA A 49 4.73 6.26 8.84
CA ALA A 49 3.40 6.76 8.53
C ALA A 49 3.42 7.97 7.58
N ASP A 50 4.36 8.91 7.78
CA ASP A 50 4.57 10.05 6.86
C ASP A 50 4.96 9.59 5.46
N ARG A 51 5.84 8.59 5.35
CA ARG A 51 6.20 7.95 4.08
C ARG A 51 4.98 7.32 3.40
N ILE A 52 4.19 6.52 4.10
CA ILE A 52 2.97 5.89 3.57
C ILE A 52 1.99 6.95 3.05
N MET A 53 1.81 8.06 3.77
CA MET A 53 0.93 9.15 3.30
C MET A 53 1.44 9.80 2.02
N LYS A 54 2.76 10.03 1.89
CA LYS A 54 3.37 10.53 0.64
C LYS A 54 3.21 9.55 -0.51
N ASP A 55 3.33 8.26 -0.23
CA ASP A 55 3.13 7.19 -1.21
C ASP A 55 1.68 7.13 -1.69
N ILE A 56 0.70 7.28 -0.79
CA ILE A 56 -0.73 7.37 -1.16
C ILE A 56 -0.98 8.57 -2.08
N ILE A 57 -0.43 9.74 -1.74
CA ILE A 57 -0.55 10.96 -2.56
C ILE A 57 0.10 10.73 -3.94
N THR A 58 1.27 10.12 -3.96
CA THR A 58 2.00 9.81 -5.20
C THR A 58 1.21 8.84 -6.07
N ALA A 59 0.72 7.73 -5.52
CA ALA A 59 -0.09 6.74 -6.22
C ALA A 59 -1.37 7.35 -6.80
N PHE A 60 -1.96 8.33 -6.11
CA PHE A 60 -3.15 9.03 -6.60
C PHE A 60 -2.83 9.93 -7.81
N HIS A 61 -1.70 10.64 -7.79
CA HIS A 61 -1.32 11.61 -8.83
C HIS A 61 -0.53 11.04 -10.00
N ASP A 62 0.30 10.02 -9.77
CA ASP A 62 1.13 9.35 -10.76
C ASP A 62 1.06 7.83 -10.58
N ARG A 63 0.03 7.23 -11.18
CA ARG A 63 -0.22 5.78 -11.10
C ARG A 63 0.83 4.93 -11.81
N ALA A 64 1.65 5.52 -12.69
CA ALA A 64 2.72 4.82 -13.38
C ALA A 64 4.01 4.77 -12.54
N HIS A 65 4.06 5.54 -11.45
CA HIS A 65 5.18 5.53 -10.52
C HIS A 65 5.41 4.13 -9.95
N GLN A 66 6.64 3.64 -10.09
CA GLN A 66 7.04 2.36 -9.50
C GLN A 66 7.64 2.62 -8.13
N SER A 67 7.11 1.95 -7.11
CA SER A 67 7.64 1.98 -5.75
C SER A 67 8.05 0.58 -5.30
N ALA A 68 9.05 0.52 -4.43
CA ALA A 68 9.42 -0.70 -3.71
C ALA A 68 8.54 -0.94 -2.47
N ASP A 69 7.76 0.05 -2.07
CA ASP A 69 6.99 0.05 -0.81
C ASP A 69 5.54 -0.39 -0.99
N TYR A 70 5.00 -0.27 -2.21
CA TYR A 70 3.61 -0.59 -2.48
C TYR A 70 3.36 -1.00 -3.93
N THR A 71 2.18 -1.57 -4.17
CA THR A 71 1.63 -1.81 -5.51
C THR A 71 0.23 -1.20 -5.63
N VAL A 72 -0.04 -0.50 -6.74
CA VAL A 72 -1.41 -0.11 -7.10
C VAL A 72 -2.09 -1.31 -7.76
N ILE A 73 -3.22 -1.74 -7.20
CA ILE A 73 -3.96 -2.93 -7.69
C ILE A 73 -5.14 -2.52 -8.57
N SER A 74 -5.88 -1.49 -8.19
CA SER A 74 -6.95 -0.90 -8.98
C SER A 74 -7.08 0.59 -8.69
N GLY A 75 -7.63 1.36 -9.62
CA GLY A 75 -7.88 2.79 -9.46
C GLY A 75 -9.14 3.23 -10.19
N PRO A 76 -9.60 4.46 -9.96
CA PRO A 76 -10.81 4.99 -10.58
C PRO A 76 -10.61 5.39 -12.05
#